data_AF-A0AAT9HHU7-F1
#
_entry.id   AF-A0AAT9HHU7-F1
#
_cell.length_a   1.000
_cell.length_b   1.000
_cell.length_c   1.000
_cell.angle_alpha   90.00
_cell.angle_beta   90.00
_cell.angle_gamma   90.00
#
_symmetry.space_group_name_H-M   'P 1'
#
loop_
_entity.id
_entity.type
_entity.pdbx_description
1 polymer ?
#
loop_
_entity_poly.entity_id
_entity_poly.type
_entity_poly.pdbx_seq_one_letter_code
_entity_poly.pdbx_strand_id
1 'polypeptide(L)'
;MDRRRGPRSCGSAGLEYLAIARGESDATAFSWEAAWDHAAGLLLVEEAGGTHLTRAGLPFSVRGGNTLPFTAARDEATARRVVELLSREAPGEREHRGIS
;
A
#
# COMPACT_ATOMS: atom_id res chain seq x y z
N MET A 1 1.63 -3.73 25.55
CA MET A 1 0.78 -3.35 24.40
C MET A 1 0.98 -4.39 23.31
N ASP A 2 -0.07 -5.16 23.01
CA ASP A 2 -0.05 -6.22 21.98
C ASP A 2 -0.10 -5.58 20.58
N ARG A 3 1.06 -5.48 19.92
CA ARG A 3 1.12 -5.13 18.49
C ARG A 3 0.69 -6.37 17.70
N ARG A 4 -0.60 -6.49 17.41
CA ARG A 4 -1.09 -7.56 16.53
C ARG A 4 -0.38 -7.51 15.19
N ARG A 5 0.18 -8.64 14.77
CA ARG A 5 0.91 -8.81 13.52
C ARG A 5 0.05 -9.62 12.55
N GLY A 6 -0.18 -9.11 11.34
CA GLY A 6 -0.98 -9.76 10.31
C GLY A 6 -1.75 -8.77 9.42
N PRO A 7 -2.19 -9.19 8.21
CA PRO A 7 -3.00 -8.35 7.34
C PRO A 7 -4.33 -7.99 8.03
N ARG A 8 -4.77 -6.76 7.80
CA ARG A 8 -6.00 -6.17 8.34
C ARG A 8 -6.74 -5.52 7.19
N SER A 9 -8.07 -5.62 7.19
CA SER A 9 -8.89 -4.97 6.15
C SER A 9 -8.62 -3.47 6.17
N CYS A 10 -8.32 -2.90 5.00
CA CYS A 10 -8.23 -1.46 4.86
C CYS A 10 -9.57 -0.83 5.22
N GLY A 11 -9.59 0.07 6.21
CA GLY A 11 -10.77 0.87 6.51
C GLY A 11 -10.93 1.97 5.48
N SER A 12 -10.15 3.04 5.64
CA SER A 12 -10.05 4.17 4.71
C SER A 12 -8.58 4.45 4.42
N ALA A 13 -8.25 4.77 3.17
CA ALA A 13 -6.88 5.06 2.76
C ALA A 13 -6.22 6.11 3.68
N GLY A 14 -6.95 7.19 4.00
CA GLY A 14 -6.47 8.25 4.90
C GLY A 14 -6.08 7.77 6.30
N LEU A 15 -6.86 6.83 6.89
CA LEU A 15 -6.56 6.29 8.22
C LEU A 15 -5.35 5.36 8.22
N GLU A 16 -5.16 4.59 7.15
CA GLU A 16 -3.99 3.71 7.03
C GLU A 16 -2.68 4.51 6.98
N TYR A 17 -2.66 5.66 6.31
CA TYR A 17 -1.49 6.55 6.29
C TYR A 17 -1.20 7.16 7.66
N LEU A 18 -2.23 7.56 8.41
CA LEU A 18 -2.08 8.04 9.78
C LEU A 18 -1.50 6.98 10.71
N ALA A 19 -1.96 5.73 10.58
CA ALA A 19 -1.43 4.61 11.35
C ALA A 19 0.07 4.39 11.07
N ILE A 20 0.51 4.53 9.82
CA ILE A 20 1.94 4.46 9.47
C ILE A 20 2.72 5.63 10.07
N ALA A 21 2.26 6.86 9.87
CA ALA A 21 2.93 8.07 10.36
C ALA A 21 3.07 8.09 11.89
N ARG A 22 2.14 7.45 12.62
CA ARG A 22 2.19 7.28 14.09
C ARG A 22 3.00 6.07 14.56
N GLY A 23 3.50 5.23 13.64
CA GLY A 23 4.19 3.99 13.97
C GLY A 23 3.29 2.89 14.53
N GLU A 24 1.98 2.97 14.27
CA GLU A 24 0.97 1.99 14.66
C GLU A 24 0.86 0.85 13.63
N SER A 25 1.22 1.12 12.37
CA SER A 25 1.34 0.13 11.29
C SER A 25 2.69 0.25 10.58
N ASP A 26 3.23 -0.88 10.13
CA ASP A 26 4.51 -0.91 9.40
C ASP A 26 4.32 -0.58 7.92
N ALA A 27 3.19 -0.98 7.33
CA ALA A 27 2.86 -0.76 5.92
C ALA A 27 1.37 -0.96 5.63
N THR A 28 0.95 -0.45 4.47
CA THR A 28 -0.36 -0.71 3.85
C THR A 28 -0.18 -0.86 2.34
N ALA A 29 -1.13 -1.50 1.66
CA ALA A 29 -1.10 -1.68 0.22
C ALA A 29 -2.48 -1.43 -0.40
N PHE A 30 -2.48 -0.83 -1.59
CA PHE A 30 -3.68 -0.48 -2.34
C PHE A 30 -3.58 -0.97 -3.78
N SER A 31 -4.72 -1.41 -4.32
CA SER A 31 -4.86 -1.89 -5.70
C SER A 31 -5.60 -0.89 -6.62
N TRP A 32 -5.72 0.37 -6.18
CA TRP A 32 -6.25 1.49 -6.96
C TRP A 32 -5.33 2.72 -6.80
N GLU A 33 -5.53 3.75 -7.62
CA GLU A 33 -4.62 4.92 -7.69
C GLU A 33 -5.32 6.28 -7.71
N ALA A 34 -6.56 6.37 -7.20
CA ALA A 34 -7.30 7.62 -7.22
C ALA A 34 -6.54 8.71 -6.43
N ALA A 35 -6.08 9.77 -7.12
CA ALA A 35 -5.13 10.71 -6.53
C ALA A 35 -5.62 11.36 -5.22
N TRP A 36 -6.93 11.61 -5.12
CA TRP A 36 -7.55 12.21 -3.93
C TRP A 36 -7.48 11.32 -2.69
N ASP A 37 -7.39 9.99 -2.83
CA ASP A 37 -7.27 9.05 -1.71
C ASP A 37 -5.84 9.01 -1.15
N HIS A 38 -4.84 9.37 -1.97
CA HIS A 38 -3.43 9.08 -1.67
C HIS A 38 -2.59 10.33 -1.45
N ALA A 39 -2.82 11.41 -2.21
CA ALA A 39 -1.89 12.54 -2.26
C ALA A 39 -1.52 13.11 -0.88
N ALA A 40 -2.51 13.39 -0.03
CA ALA A 40 -2.27 13.93 1.32
C ALA A 40 -1.60 12.91 2.25
N GLY A 41 -2.00 11.65 2.17
CA GLY A 41 -1.47 10.60 3.03
C GLY A 41 -0.05 10.18 2.69
N LEU A 42 0.31 10.19 1.40
CA LEU A 42 1.67 9.92 0.94
C LEU A 42 2.65 11.00 1.43
N LEU A 43 2.29 12.28 1.28
CA LEU A 43 3.08 13.38 1.83
C LEU A 43 3.27 13.21 3.35
N LEU A 44 2.20 12.88 4.08
CA LEU A 44 2.28 12.66 5.52
C LEU A 44 3.24 11.51 5.89
N VAL A 45 3.23 10.41 5.13
CA VAL A 45 4.14 9.29 5.35
C VAL A 45 5.59 9.69 5.06
N GLU A 46 5.85 10.45 4.00
CA GLU A 46 7.19 10.94 3.66
C GLU A 46 7.74 11.87 4.75
N GLU A 47 6.95 12.82 5.25
CA GLU A 47 7.35 13.72 6.35
C GLU A 47 7.61 12.96 7.67
N ALA A 48 6.97 11.81 7.87
CA ALA A 48 7.24 10.91 8.99
C ALA A 48 8.49 10.01 8.77
N GLY A 49 9.20 10.17 7.66
CA GLY A 49 10.39 9.39 7.29
C GLY A 49 10.08 8.05 6.59
N GLY A 50 8.83 7.81 6.24
CA GLY A 50 8.40 6.65 5.47
C GLY A 50 8.61 6.81 3.97
N THR A 51 8.13 5.82 3.21
CA THR A 51 8.20 5.84 1.74
C THR A 51 7.06 5.07 1.11
N HIS A 52 6.93 5.16 -0.20
CA HIS A 52 5.94 4.43 -0.97
C HIS A 52 6.50 3.94 -2.30
N LEU A 53 6.15 2.70 -2.67
CA LEU A 53 6.63 2.03 -3.88
C LEU A 53 5.48 1.33 -4.60
N THR A 54 5.43 1.51 -5.91
CA THR A 54 4.65 0.70 -6.85
C THR A 54 5.20 -0.72 -6.94
N ARG A 55 4.44 -1.65 -7.51
CA ARG A 55 4.94 -3.02 -7.78
C ARG A 55 6.17 -3.02 -8.68
N ALA A 56 6.37 -2.00 -9.51
CA ALA A 56 7.57 -1.82 -10.32
C ALA A 56 8.79 -1.33 -9.53
N GLY A 57 8.66 -1.09 -8.21
CA GLY A 57 9.72 -0.54 -7.37
C GLY A 57 9.96 0.96 -7.59
N LEU A 58 9.04 1.65 -8.27
CA LEU A 58 9.10 3.09 -8.52
C LEU A 58 8.22 3.85 -7.53
N PRO A 59 8.53 5.12 -7.18
CA PRO A 59 7.63 5.95 -6.38
C PRO A 59 6.24 6.08 -7.00
N PHE A 60 5.22 6.22 -6.16
CA PHE A 60 3.86 6.47 -6.62
C PHE A 60 3.75 7.85 -7.27
N SER A 61 3.10 7.92 -8.43
CA SER A 61 2.79 9.14 -9.15
C SER A 61 1.33 9.53 -8.94
N VAL A 62 1.09 10.70 -8.33
CA VAL A 62 -0.26 11.27 -8.20
C VAL A 62 -0.89 11.68 -9.54
N ARG A 63 -0.10 11.66 -10.63
CA ARG A 63 -0.59 11.89 -12.00
C ARG A 63 -1.22 10.62 -12.63
N GLY A 64 -1.16 9.49 -11.92
CA GLY A 64 -1.63 8.19 -12.41
C GLY A 64 -0.58 7.45 -13.26
N GLY A 65 -0.97 6.28 -13.78
CA GLY A 65 -0.11 5.41 -14.59
C GLY A 65 0.80 4.50 -13.75
N ASN A 66 0.41 4.22 -12.51
CA ASN A 66 1.21 3.42 -11.59
C ASN A 66 1.10 1.93 -11.89
N THR A 67 2.19 1.19 -11.66
CA THR A 67 2.13 -0.28 -11.66
C THR A 67 1.60 -0.78 -10.32
N LEU A 68 0.30 -1.04 -10.25
CA LEU A 68 -0.39 -1.49 -9.03
C LEU A 68 -0.21 -2.99 -8.75
N PRO A 69 -0.45 -3.48 -7.51
CA PRO A 69 -0.65 -2.68 -6.29
C PRO A 69 0.59 -1.88 -5.91
N PHE A 70 0.41 -0.83 -5.11
CA PHE A 70 1.51 -0.10 -4.49
C PHE A 70 1.40 -0.19 -2.97
N THR A 71 2.50 0.09 -2.28
CA THR A 71 2.56 0.12 -0.82
C THR A 71 3.10 1.46 -0.32
N ALA A 72 2.64 1.89 0.86
CA ALA A 72 3.32 2.86 1.69
C ALA A 72 3.78 2.16 2.97
N ALA A 73 4.96 2.52 3.46
CA ALA A 73 5.58 1.88 4.61
C ALA A 73 6.42 2.85 5.45
N ARG A 74 6.69 2.46 6.70
CA ARG A 74 7.46 3.25 7.66
C ARG A 74 8.93 3.48 7.28
N ASP A 75 9.48 2.67 6.37
CA ASP A 75 10.83 2.82 5.82
C ASP A 75 10.99 2.04 4.50
N GLU A 76 12.09 2.30 3.79
CA GLU A 76 12.39 1.68 2.50
C GLU A 76 12.60 0.17 2.57
N ALA A 77 13.23 -0.34 3.63
CA ALA A 77 13.44 -1.77 3.81
C ALA A 77 12.09 -2.51 3.91
N THR A 78 11.14 -1.92 4.62
CA THR A 78 9.77 -2.44 4.76
C THR A 78 9.02 -2.35 3.43
N ALA A 79 9.07 -1.22 2.72
CA ALA A 79 8.41 -1.06 1.43
C ALA A 79 8.88 -2.10 0.40
N ARG A 80 10.19 -2.30 0.27
CA ARG A 80 10.78 -3.30 -0.64
C ARG A 80 10.34 -4.72 -0.29
N ARG A 81 10.29 -5.06 1.01
CA ARG A 81 9.82 -6.37 1.48
C ARG A 81 8.34 -6.59 1.13
N VAL A 82 7.50 -5.57 1.28
CA VAL A 82 6.07 -5.67 0.92
C VAL A 82 5.90 -5.81 -0.60
N VAL A 83 6.64 -5.05 -1.41
CA VAL A 83 6.63 -5.20 -2.88
C VAL A 83 7.01 -6.62 -3.31
N GLU A 84 8.03 -7.21 -2.68
CA GLU A 84 8.43 -8.60 -2.93
C GLU A 84 7.29 -9.58 -2.63
N LEU A 85 6.61 -9.43 -1.48
CA LEU A 85 5.47 -10.27 -1.11
C LEU A 85 4.29 -10.12 -2.09
N LEU A 86 3.95 -8.88 -2.45
CA LEU A 86 2.88 -8.58 -3.42
C LEU A 86 3.18 -9.15 -4.81
N SER A 87 4.46 -9.32 -5.15
CA SER A 87 4.89 -9.91 -6.43
C SER A 87 4.87 -11.43 -6.43
N ARG A 88 4.90 -12.07 -5.25
CA ARG A 88 4.86 -13.54 -5.09
C ARG A 88 3.44 -14.10 -5.13
N GLU A 89 2.41 -13.28 -4.95
CA GLU A 89 1.01 -13.71 -4.77
C GLU A 89 0.17 -13.72 -6.07
N ALA A 90 0.78 -13.62 -7.26
CA ALA A 90 0.09 -13.84 -8.54
C ALA A 90 0.24 -15.31 -8.97
N PRO A 91 -0.80 -16.15 -8.79
CA PRO A 91 -1.75 -16.41 -9.87
C PRO A 91 -3.23 -16.55 -9.41
N GLY A 92 -4.17 -15.99 -10.19
CA GLY A 92 -5.60 -16.21 -10.00
C GLY A 92 -6.52 -15.27 -10.76
N GLU A 93 -6.56 -15.38 -12.10
CA GLU A 93 -7.80 -15.10 -12.82
C GLU A 93 -8.88 -16.02 -12.23
N ARG A 94 -9.77 -15.48 -11.40
CA ARG A 94 -10.97 -16.22 -11.00
C ARG A 94 -11.88 -16.27 -12.21
N GLU A 95 -11.85 -17.44 -12.85
CA GLU A 95 -12.86 -18.02 -13.73
C GLU A 95 -14.23 -17.34 -13.57
N HIS A 96 -14.65 -16.65 -14.62
CA HIS A 96 -16.02 -16.22 -14.83
C HIS A 96 -16.88 -17.49 -15.07
N ARG A 97 -17.19 -18.22 -14.00
CA ARG A 97 -18.32 -19.17 -14.02
C ARG A 97 -19.59 -18.35 -13.94
N GLY A 98 -20.35 -18.42 -15.02
CA GLY A 98 -21.55 -17.66 -15.22
C GLY A 98 -22.64 -17.94 -14.20
N ILE A 99 -23.61 -17.03 -14.19
CA ILE A 99 -24.99 -17.37 -13.91
C ILE A 99 -25.78 -17.07 -15.17
N SER A 100 -26.55 -18.09 -15.56
CA SER A 100 -27.43 -18.16 -16.72
C SER A 100 -28.54 -17.11 -16.69
#